data_AF-V5IE78-F1
#
_entry.id   AF-V5IE78-F1
#
_cell.length_a   1.000
_cell.length_b   1.000
_cell.length_c   1.000
_cell.angle_alpha   90.00
_cell.angle_beta   90.00
_cell.angle_gamma   90.00
#
_symmetry.space_group_name_H-M   'P 1'
#
loop_
_entity.id
_entity.type
_entity.pdbx_description
1 polymer ?
#
loop_
_entity_poly.entity_id
_entity_poly.type
_entity_poly.pdbx_seq_one_letter_code
_entity_poly.pdbx_strand_id
1 'polypeptide(L)'
;QKILKEIGSPTRATKEDILLYAEHLGIDLPNEQNLLWIAQAGLEVSLPPPWYPVEDSQGRIYYYNSVTKETKWEHPLDSYYKAMVKKERIKAGLQNSAA
;
A
#
# COMPACT_ATOMS: atom_id res chain seq x y z
N GLN A 1 -8.67 -17.45 24.20
CA GLN A 1 -8.42 -17.48 22.74
C GLN A 1 -8.74 -16.09 22.21
N LYS A 2 -7.74 -15.34 21.72
CA LYS A 2 -7.94 -13.97 21.25
C LYS A 2 -8.49 -14.02 19.84
N ILE A 3 -9.70 -13.49 19.70
CA ILE A 3 -10.49 -13.43 18.47
C ILE A 3 -9.67 -12.58 17.49
N LEU A 4 -9.16 -13.20 16.43
CA LEU A 4 -8.65 -12.49 15.26
C LEU A 4 -9.88 -11.83 14.63
N LYS A 5 -10.06 -10.53 14.84
CA LYS A 5 -11.02 -9.79 14.04
C LYS A 5 -10.44 -9.73 12.63
N GLU A 6 -11.00 -10.52 11.73
CA GLU A 6 -10.92 -10.21 10.30
C GLU A 6 -11.37 -8.76 10.16
N ILE A 7 -10.44 -7.87 9.83
CA ILE A 7 -10.78 -6.51 9.44
C ILE A 7 -11.46 -6.71 8.11
N GLY A 8 -12.79 -6.71 8.15
CA GLY A 8 -13.63 -6.77 6.97
C GLY A 8 -13.05 -5.79 5.97
N SER A 9 -12.70 -6.31 4.80
CA SER A 9 -12.07 -5.61 3.69
C SER A 9 -12.55 -4.16 3.65
N PRO A 10 -11.66 -3.16 3.71
CA PRO A 10 -12.08 -1.78 3.84
C PRO A 10 -12.97 -1.47 2.65
N THR A 11 -14.22 -1.14 2.92
CA THR A 11 -15.14 -0.57 1.95
C THR A 11 -14.49 0.68 1.39
N ARG A 12 -13.86 0.56 0.20
CA ARG A 12 -13.30 1.62 -0.63
C ARG A 12 -12.35 2.56 0.12
N ALA A 13 -11.04 2.36 -0.03
CA ALA A 13 -10.01 3.27 0.48
C ALA A 13 -10.41 4.74 0.25
N THR A 14 -10.41 5.56 1.30
CA THR A 14 -10.84 6.95 1.16
C THR A 14 -9.78 7.76 0.43
N LYS A 15 -10.15 8.94 -0.07
CA LYS A 15 -9.19 9.83 -0.73
C LYS A 15 -8.03 10.19 0.21
N GLU A 16 -8.29 10.36 1.49
CA GLU A 16 -7.27 10.67 2.50
C GLU A 16 -6.28 9.52 2.66
N ASP A 17 -6.78 8.28 2.74
CA ASP A 17 -5.92 7.09 2.78
C ASP A 17 -5.04 6.99 1.53
N ILE A 18 -5.64 7.22 0.35
CA ILE A 18 -4.92 7.18 -0.93
C ILE A 18 -3.83 8.26 -0.99
N LEU A 19 -4.12 9.48 -0.50
CA LEU A 19 -3.15 10.58 -0.46
C LEU A 19 -2.01 10.29 0.52
N LEU A 20 -2.32 9.78 1.71
CA LEU A 20 -1.33 9.39 2.70
C LEU A 20 -0.42 8.27 2.17
N TYR A 21 -1.02 7.29 1.50
CA TYR A 21 -0.27 6.20 0.90
C TYR A 21 0.56 6.66 -0.30
N ALA A 22 0.03 7.57 -1.12
CA ALA A 22 0.78 8.19 -2.21
C ALA A 22 2.01 8.95 -1.72
N GLU A 23 1.89 9.72 -0.63
CA GLU A 23 3.03 10.36 0.04
C GLU A 23 4.04 9.32 0.54
N HIS A 24 3.56 8.22 1.14
CA HIS A 24 4.41 7.12 1.60
C HIS A 24 5.20 6.44 0.45
N LEU A 25 4.61 6.38 -0.75
CA LEU A 25 5.26 5.87 -1.96
C LEU A 25 6.20 6.90 -2.62
N GLY A 26 6.17 8.16 -2.19
CA GLY A 26 6.96 9.26 -2.77
C GLY A 26 6.37 9.83 -4.06
N ILE A 27 5.04 9.82 -4.19
CA ILE A 27 4.31 10.44 -5.30
C ILE A 27 4.11 11.94 -5.00
N ASP A 28 4.69 12.80 -5.84
CA ASP A 28 4.61 14.26 -5.73
C ASP A 28 3.27 14.79 -6.25
N LEU A 29 2.37 15.17 -5.34
CA LEU A 29 1.09 15.77 -5.70
C LEU A 29 1.18 17.32 -5.73
N PRO A 30 0.50 18.01 -6.68
CA PRO A 30 -0.41 17.49 -7.71
C PRO A 30 0.26 17.01 -9.01
N ASN A 31 1.58 17.15 -9.14
CA ASN A 31 2.32 16.86 -10.39
C ASN A 31 2.16 15.41 -10.89
N GLU A 32 1.99 14.48 -9.96
CA GLU A 32 1.92 13.04 -10.21
C GLU A 32 0.54 12.46 -9.86
N GLN A 33 -0.53 13.23 -10.03
CA GLN A 33 -1.91 12.74 -9.86
C GLN A 33 -2.19 11.49 -10.72
N ASN A 34 -1.54 11.37 -11.88
CA ASN A 34 -1.63 10.19 -12.73
C ASN A 34 -1.05 8.91 -12.10
N LEU A 35 -0.36 9.00 -10.96
CA LEU A 35 0.17 7.85 -10.20
C LEU A 35 -0.70 7.50 -8.99
N LEU A 36 -1.72 8.31 -8.65
CA LEU A 36 -2.63 8.05 -7.53
C LEU A 36 -3.33 6.70 -7.62
N TRP A 37 -3.60 6.22 -8.84
CA TRP A 37 -4.20 4.90 -9.04
C TRP A 37 -3.33 3.76 -8.49
N ILE A 38 -2.00 3.96 -8.41
CA ILE A 38 -1.07 2.97 -7.84
C ILE A 38 -1.25 2.91 -6.33
N ALA A 39 -1.36 4.07 -5.68
CA ALA A 39 -1.63 4.15 -4.25
C ALA A 39 -3.02 3.58 -3.92
N GLN A 40 -4.02 3.94 -4.72
CA GLN A 40 -5.37 3.41 -4.61
C GLN A 40 -5.38 1.88 -4.76
N ALA A 41 -4.73 1.36 -5.81
CA ALA A 41 -4.62 -0.08 -6.01
C ALA A 41 -3.90 -0.76 -4.84
N GLY A 42 -2.91 -0.12 -4.21
CA GLY A 42 -2.24 -0.68 -3.03
C GLY A 42 -3.10 -0.81 -1.78
N LEU A 43 -4.10 0.06 -1.64
CA LEU A 43 -5.04 0.01 -0.53
C LEU A 43 -6.26 -0.86 -0.83
N GLU A 44 -6.68 -0.94 -2.11
CA GLU A 44 -7.83 -1.74 -2.53
C GLU A 44 -7.47 -3.20 -2.84
N VAL A 45 -6.23 -3.49 -3.24
CA VAL A 45 -5.79 -4.85 -3.52
C VAL A 45 -5.67 -5.63 -2.21
N SER A 46 -6.46 -6.69 -2.12
CA SER A 46 -6.26 -7.72 -1.10
C SER A 46 -4.86 -8.30 -1.23
N LEU A 47 -4.13 -8.34 -0.12
CA LEU A 47 -2.77 -8.87 -0.07
C LEU A 47 -2.66 -10.23 -0.77
N PRO A 48 -1.58 -10.47 -1.54
CA PRO A 48 -1.38 -11.79 -2.12
C PRO A 48 -1.13 -12.80 -1.00
N PRO A 49 -1.72 -14.01 -1.10
CA PRO A 49 -1.34 -15.12 -0.25
C PRO A 49 0.17 -15.32 -0.31
N PRO A 50 0.88 -15.48 0.83
CA PRO A 50 0.36 -15.89 2.14
C PRO A 50 0.10 -14.76 3.16
N TRP A 51 0.14 -13.49 2.75
CA TRP A 51 0.02 -12.35 3.67
C TRP A 51 -1.44 -11.96 3.91
N TYR A 52 -1.77 -11.61 5.16
CA TYR A 52 -3.08 -11.09 5.54
C TYR A 52 -2.94 -9.96 6.58
N PRO A 53 -3.82 -8.95 6.55
CA PRO A 53 -3.85 -7.90 7.55
C PRO A 53 -4.49 -8.45 8.83
N VAL A 54 -3.90 -8.12 9.97
CA VAL A 54 -4.36 -8.49 11.30
C VAL A 54 -4.35 -7.24 12.17
N GLU A 55 -5.43 -7.01 12.91
CA GLU A 55 -5.44 -5.97 13.93
C GLU A 55 -4.94 -6.51 15.26
N ASP A 56 -4.01 -5.78 15.87
CA ASP A 56 -3.55 -6.04 17.22
C ASP A 56 -4.57 -5.56 18.26
N SER A 57 -4.40 -5.96 19.51
CA SER A 57 -5.25 -5.59 20.64
C SER A 57 -5.28 -4.07 20.94
N GLN A 58 -4.46 -3.29 20.24
CA GLN A 58 -4.37 -1.84 20.32
C GLN A 58 -5.07 -1.14 19.13
N GLY A 59 -5.73 -1.87 18.23
CA GLY A 59 -6.35 -1.29 17.03
C GLY A 59 -5.34 -0.94 15.92
N ARG A 60 -4.12 -1.49 15.98
CA ARG A 60 -3.09 -1.27 14.95
C ARG A 60 -3.08 -2.42 13.95
N ILE A 61 -3.02 -2.11 12.66
CA ILE A 61 -2.92 -3.11 11.61
C ILE A 61 -1.46 -3.55 11.46
N TYR A 62 -1.24 -4.85 11.45
CA TYR A 62 0.02 -5.49 11.06
C TYR A 62 -0.26 -6.59 10.05
N TYR A 63 0.72 -6.89 9.22
CA TYR A 63 0.65 -7.90 8.18
C TYR A 63 1.27 -9.19 8.68
N TYR A 64 0.53 -10.28 8.64
CA TYR A 64 0.99 -11.60 9.05
C TYR A 64 1.12 -12.52 7.85
N ASN A 65 2.21 -13.29 7.78
CA ASN A 65 2.45 -14.31 6.77
C ASN A 65 2.03 -15.70 7.29
N SER A 66 1.00 -16.30 6.67
CA SER A 66 0.55 -17.67 7.02
C SER A 66 1.61 -18.75 6.87
N VAL A 67 2.53 -18.57 5.92
CA VAL A 67 3.53 -19.58 5.53
C VAL A 67 4.77 -19.47 6.39
N THR A 68 5.41 -18.29 6.45
CA THR A 68 6.65 -18.11 7.21
C THR A 68 6.41 -17.78 8.68
N LYS A 69 5.16 -17.50 9.07
CA LYS A 69 4.78 -17.06 10.42
C LYS A 69 5.39 -15.72 10.83
N GLU A 70 5.89 -14.95 9.86
CA GLU A 70 6.44 -13.62 10.08
C GLU A 70 5.34 -12.56 10.20
N THR A 71 5.58 -11.54 11.02
CA THR A 71 4.75 -10.34 11.13
C THR A 71 5.53 -9.11 10.70
N LYS A 72 4.86 -8.19 10.01
CA LYS A 72 5.44 -6.92 9.57
C LYS A 72 4.45 -5.80 9.82
N TRP A 73 4.97 -4.64 10.20
CA TRP A 73 4.16 -3.41 10.32
C TRP A 73 4.01 -2.71 8.97
N GLU A 74 4.95 -2.96 8.06
CA GLU A 74 4.95 -2.43 6.69
C GLU A 74 4.20 -3.35 5.75
N HIS A 75 3.51 -2.75 4.76
CA HIS A 75 2.79 -3.51 3.75
C HIS A 75 3.80 -4.36 2.94
N PRO A 76 3.61 -5.68 2.79
CA PRO A 76 4.58 -6.52 2.07
C PRO A 76 4.71 -6.14 0.59
N LEU A 77 3.71 -5.45 0.03
CA LEU A 77 3.76 -4.89 -1.31
C LEU A 77 4.23 -3.44 -1.37
N ASP A 78 4.64 -2.82 -0.27
CA ASP A 78 5.08 -1.43 -0.28
C ASP A 78 6.25 -1.22 -1.25
N SER A 79 7.22 -2.14 -1.23
CA SER A 79 8.33 -2.17 -2.19
C SER A 79 7.86 -2.39 -3.63
N TYR A 80 6.80 -3.17 -3.83
CA TYR A 80 6.22 -3.44 -5.15
C TYR A 80 5.53 -2.18 -5.71
N TYR A 81 4.72 -1.49 -4.91
CA TYR A 81 4.08 -0.24 -5.32
C TYR A 81 5.09 0.88 -5.52
N LYS A 82 6.12 1.00 -4.65
CA LYS A 82 7.25 1.93 -4.87
C LYS A 82 7.96 1.68 -6.21
N ALA A 83 8.17 0.40 -6.56
CA ALA A 83 8.74 0.05 -7.87
C ALA A 83 7.78 0.35 -9.03
N MET A 84 6.48 0.17 -8.83
CA MET A 84 5.45 0.48 -9.82
C MET A 84 5.37 1.99 -10.08
N VAL A 85 5.40 2.82 -9.03
CA VAL A 85 5.47 4.29 -9.14
C VAL A 85 6.67 4.71 -9.98
N LYS A 86 7.85 4.16 -9.69
CA LYS A 86 9.07 4.44 -10.48
C LYS A 86 8.90 4.05 -11.96
N LYS A 87 8.36 2.85 -12.23
CA LYS A 87 8.12 2.39 -13.60
C LYS A 87 7.14 3.28 -14.35
N GLU A 88 6.03 3.65 -13.70
CA GLU A 88 5.00 4.47 -14.33
C GLU A 88 5.48 5.91 -14.51
N ARG A 89 6.30 6.46 -13.61
CA ARG A 89 6.98 7.75 -13.78
C ARG A 89 7.87 7.77 -15.03
N ILE A 90 8.66 6.70 -15.24
CA ILE A 90 9.50 6.55 -16.44
C ILE A 90 8.63 6.46 -17.70
N LYS A 91 7.58 5.63 -17.66
CA LYS A 91 6.67 5.39 -18.77
C LYS A 91 5.84 6.61 -19.16
N ALA A 92 5.39 7.38 -18.17
CA ALA A 92 4.65 8.63 -18.38
C ALA A 92 5.52 9.75 -18.96
N GLY A 93 6.83 9.52 -19.15
CA GLY A 93 7.76 10.57 -19.56
C GLY A 93 7.95 11.64 -18.49
N LEU A 94 7.50 11.39 -17.25
CA LEU A 94 7.74 12.21 -16.05
C LEU A 94 9.18 12.00 -15.54
N GLN A 95 10.11 11.75 -16.46
CA GLN A 95 11.53 11.95 -16.22
C GLN A 95 11.69 13.45 -15.96
N ASN A 96 11.68 13.83 -14.69
CA ASN A 96 12.25 15.10 -14.30
C ASN A 96 13.68 15.05 -14.82
N SER A 97 13.94 15.90 -15.82
CA SER A 97 15.23 16.12 -16.44
C SER A 97 16.26 16.44 -15.36
N ALA A 98 16.92 15.41 -14.83
CA ALA A 98 18.19 15.56 -14.16
C ALA A 98 19.24 15.64 -15.27
N ALA A 99 19.48 16.88 -15.70
CA ALA A 99 20.66 17.28 -16.44
C ALA A 99 21.95 17.01 -15.64
#